data_AF-A0A5K1B4H0-F1
#
_entry.id   AF-A0A5K1B4H0-F1
#
_cell.length_a   1.000
_cell.length_b   1.000
_cell.length_c   1.000
_cell.angle_alpha   90.00
_cell.angle_beta   90.00
_cell.angle_gamma   90.00
#
_symmetry.space_group_name_H-M   'P 1'
#
loop_
_entity.id
_entity.type
_entity.pdbx_description
1 polymer ?
#
loop_
_entity_poly.entity_id
_entity_poly.type
_entity_poly.pdbx_seq_one_letter_code
_entity_poly.pdbx_strand_id
1 'polypeptide(L)' 'DTIEEWVRCNWSIIQRSYHKDVKSALKYHKDLTSRGYRLLVY' A
#
# COMPACT_ATOMS: atom_id res chain seq x y z
N ASP A 1 9.92 31.05 -0.17
CA ASP A 1 10.27 29.62 -0.32
C ASP A 1 10.38 28.94 1.03
N THR A 2 9.32 28.24 1.43
CA THR A 2 9.34 27.39 2.62
C THR A 2 9.25 25.95 2.15
N ILE A 3 10.34 25.21 2.31
CA ILE A 3 10.34 23.76 2.13
C ILE A 3 9.64 23.20 3.37
N GLU A 4 8.52 22.51 3.16
CA GLU A 4 7.83 21.81 4.26
C GLU A 4 8.75 20.73 4.87
N GLU A 5 8.62 20.50 6.17
CA GLU A 5 9.41 19.51 6.89
C GLU A 5 9.16 18.10 6.33
N TRP A 6 10.24 17.36 6.06
CA TRP A 6 10.10 15.98 5.60
C TRP A 6 9.67 15.10 6.78
N VAL A 7 8.46 14.55 6.68
CA VAL A 7 7.89 13.62 7.67
C VAL A 7 7.86 12.20 7.11
N ARG A 8 8.14 11.20 7.96
CA ARG A 8 8.15 9.77 7.54
C ARG A 8 6.79 9.28 7.05
N CYS A 9 5.71 9.61 7.75
CA CYS A 9 4.34 9.22 7.40
C CYS A 9 3.40 10.41 7.59
N ASN A 10 2.63 10.74 6.57
CA ASN A 10 1.61 11.77 6.67
C ASN A 10 0.28 11.15 7.13
N TRP A 11 0.01 11.26 8.43
CA TRP A 11 -1.22 10.74 9.05
C TRP A 11 -2.49 11.40 8.51
N SER A 12 -2.42 12.65 8.03
CA SER A 12 -3.58 13.33 7.48
C SER A 12 -4.07 12.67 6.18
N ILE A 13 -3.16 12.12 5.37
CA ILE A 13 -3.49 11.33 4.17
C ILE A 13 -4.14 10.01 4.58
N ILE A 14 -3.58 9.35 5.59
CA ILE A 14 -4.12 8.07 6.10
C ILE A 14 -5.56 8.27 6.58
N GLN A 15 -5.82 9.30 7.37
CA GLN A 15 -7.16 9.58 7.93
C GLN A 15 -8.17 10.09 6.90
N ARG A 16 -7.73 10.81 5.86
CA ARG A 16 -8.64 11.43 4.87
C ARG A 16 -8.84 10.62 3.61
N SER A 17 -7.89 9.78 3.21
CA SER A 17 -7.89 9.13 1.89
C SER A 17 -8.10 7.62 1.96
N TYR A 18 -7.71 6.96 3.05
CA TYR A 18 -7.90 5.52 3.21
C TYR A 18 -9.21 5.24 3.95
N HIS A 19 -10.31 5.19 3.19
CA HIS A 19 -11.65 4.95 3.75
C HIS A 19 -11.93 3.48 4.09
N LYS A 20 -11.12 2.54 3.58
CA LYS A 20 -11.34 1.09 3.73
C LYS A 20 -10.03 0.34 3.74
N ASP A 21 -9.91 -0.61 4.66
CA ASP A 21 -8.80 -1.56 4.70
C ASP A 21 -9.02 -2.73 3.74
N VAL A 22 -7.92 -3.21 3.16
CA VAL A 22 -7.90 -4.44 2.37
C VAL A 22 -7.84 -5.63 3.33
N LYS A 23 -8.94 -6.36 3.46
CA LYS A 23 -9.04 -7.50 4.40
C LYS A 23 -8.10 -8.66 4.09
N SER A 24 -7.73 -8.87 2.82
CA SER A 24 -6.80 -9.92 2.42
C SER A 24 -6.21 -9.65 1.04
N ALA A 25 -4.90 -9.87 0.91
CA ALA A 25 -4.19 -9.82 -0.37
C ALA A 25 -4.10 -11.21 -1.06
N LEU A 26 -4.68 -12.27 -0.46
CA LEU A 26 -4.50 -13.65 -0.96
C LEU A 26 -5.01 -13.82 -2.40
N LYS A 27 -6.18 -13.24 -2.71
CA LYS A 27 -6.75 -13.30 -4.06
C LYS A 27 -5.85 -12.61 -5.08
N TYR A 28 -5.25 -11.48 -4.70
CA TYR A 28 -4.35 -10.72 -5.55
C TYR A 28 -3.05 -11.49 -5.81
N HIS A 29 -2.43 -12.05 -4.76
CA HIS A 29 -1.23 -12.88 -4.92
C HIS A 29 -1.50 -14.12 -5.78
N LYS A 30 -2.66 -14.76 -5.61
CA LYS A 30 -3.06 -15.90 -6.44
C LYS A 30 -3.15 -15.52 -7.93
N ASP A 31 -3.77 -14.39 -8.26
CA ASP A 31 -3.86 -13.89 -9.65
C ASP A 31 -2.46 -13.67 -10.24
N LEU A 32 -1.57 -13.00 -9.50
CA LEU A 32 -0.19 -12.78 -9.94
C LEU A 32 0.56 -14.09 -10.19
N THR A 33 0.48 -15.05 -9.27
CA THR A 33 1.12 -16.36 -9.46
C THR A 33 0.54 -17.14 -10.63
N SER A 34 -0.76 -17.05 -10.88
CA SER A 34 -1.40 -17.75 -12.02
C SER A 34 -0.96 -17.21 -13.38
N ARG A 35 -0.50 -15.95 -13.42
CA ARG A 35 0.08 -15.31 -14.61
C ARG A 35 1.60 -15.56 -14.73
N GLY A 36 2.18 -16.32 -13.82
CA GLY A 36 3.62 -16.65 -13.82
C GLY A 36 4.50 -15.59 -13.15
N TYR A 37 3.93 -14.57 -12.49
CA TYR A 37 4.72 -13.60 -11.74
C TYR A 37 5.25 -14.19 -10.43
N ARG A 38 6.53 -13.91 -10.15
CA ARG A 38 7.17 -14.30 -8.90
C ARG A 38 6.95 -13.21 -7.84
N LEU A 39 6.40 -13.61 -6.70
CA LEU A 39 6.26 -12.77 -5.52
C LEU A 39 7.40 -13.03 -4.53
N LEU A 40 7.92 -11.95 -3.94
CA LEU A 40 8.87 -12.01 -2.83
C LEU A 40 8.18 -11.46 -1.58
N VAL A 41 8.18 -12.24 -0.51
CA VAL A 41 7.68 -11.83 0.80
C VAL A 41 8.87 -11.91 1.76
N TYR A 42 9.13 -10.84 2.52
CA TYR A 42 10.27 -10.69 3.42
C TYR A 42 9.81 -10.22 4.81
#